data_AF-A0A2G8JV92-F1
#
_entry.id   AF-A0A2G8JV92-F1
#
_cell.length_a   1.000
_cell.length_b   1.000
_cell.length_c   1.000
_cell.angle_alpha   90.00
_cell.angle_beta   90.00
_cell.angle_gamma   90.00
#
_symmetry.space_group_name_H-M   'P 1'
#
loop_
_entity.id
_entity.type
_entity.pdbx_description
1 polymer ?
#
loop_
_entity_poly.entity_id
_entity_poly.type
_entity_poly.pdbx_seq_one_letter_code
_entity_poly.pdbx_strand_id
1 'polypeptide(L)'
;MADTTTWLGLLQIICTIHLCTGSSGSEPSLSKRNVTSTFNEGCNMTFCLKPNGSSYINLFHVTAKGENDTIHFLWSSYGALTGIVVRTTNDASLRIDWKMMEKKEIMKEQNAIRFLPKDSVLFSSAVIFSRLIDFNDTDDTASLSKATAMNVRLFENLSWDNFNLTIDHKKSRQICVTIVGKSFSHGITKLNPIIEAAYRRKYKIL
;
A
#
# COMPACT_ATOMS: atom_id res chain seq x y z
N MET A 1 -21.63 -5.71 44.86
CA MET A 1 -20.53 -4.76 44.58
C MET A 1 -19.76 -5.37 43.41
N ALA A 2 -20.11 -4.95 42.18
CA ALA A 2 -19.57 -5.55 40.97
C ALA A 2 -18.23 -4.89 40.65
N ASP A 3 -17.20 -5.72 40.56
CA ASP A 3 -15.82 -5.35 40.28
C ASP A 3 -15.71 -4.93 38.80
N THR A 4 -15.62 -3.64 38.55
CA THR A 4 -15.44 -3.06 37.21
C THR A 4 -13.98 -3.26 36.78
N THR A 5 -13.67 -4.45 36.29
CA THR A 5 -12.48 -4.69 35.47
C THR A 5 -12.66 -3.95 34.15
N THR A 6 -12.15 -2.73 34.07
CA THR A 6 -12.01 -1.99 32.82
C THR A 6 -11.04 -2.76 31.92
N TRP A 7 -11.58 -3.55 30.99
CA TRP A 7 -10.86 -4.04 29.84
C TRP A 7 -10.47 -2.82 28.98
N LEU A 8 -9.29 -2.26 29.22
CA LEU A 8 -8.57 -1.48 28.20
C LEU A 8 -8.09 -2.46 27.12
N GLY A 9 -9.05 -3.03 26.39
CA GLY A 9 -8.77 -3.78 25.18
C GLY A 9 -8.12 -2.82 24.20
N LEU A 10 -6.85 -3.08 23.89
CA LEU A 10 -6.13 -2.50 22.75
C LEU A 10 -7.02 -2.61 21.50
N LEU A 11 -7.72 -1.54 21.12
CA LEU A 11 -8.45 -1.51 19.86
C LEU A 11 -7.44 -1.20 18.75
N GLN A 12 -6.73 -2.24 18.31
CA GLN A 12 -5.86 -2.15 17.15
C GLN A 12 -6.73 -2.28 15.90
N ILE A 13 -6.76 -1.22 15.10
CA ILE A 13 -7.37 -1.30 13.77
C ILE A 13 -6.28 -1.70 12.79
N ILE A 14 -6.52 -2.84 12.13
CA ILE A 14 -5.67 -3.41 11.10
C ILE A 14 -6.43 -3.27 9.79
N CYS A 15 -5.90 -2.47 8.87
CA CYS A 15 -6.40 -2.36 7.51
C CYS A 15 -5.54 -3.27 6.62
N THR A 16 -6.16 -4.27 6.00
CA THR A 16 -5.48 -5.17 5.06
C THR A 16 -6.06 -5.00 3.67
N ILE A 17 -5.21 -4.71 2.69
CA ILE A 17 -5.61 -4.56 1.29
C ILE A 17 -4.83 -5.59 0.48
N HIS A 18 -5.54 -6.49 -0.18
CA HIS A 18 -4.94 -7.52 -1.03
C HIS A 18 -5.05 -7.08 -2.50
N LEU A 19 -3.91 -6.84 -3.13
CA LEU A 19 -3.84 -6.38 -4.51
C LEU A 19 -3.16 -7.43 -5.35
N CYS A 20 -3.82 -7.90 -6.39
CA CYS A 20 -3.24 -8.81 -7.35
C CYS A 20 -3.28 -8.21 -8.75
N THR A 21 -2.14 -8.23 -9.42
CA THR A 21 -2.00 -7.82 -10.81
C THR A 21 -1.57 -9.03 -11.62
N GLY A 22 -2.27 -9.34 -12.69
CA GLY A 22 -1.98 -10.53 -13.47
C GLY A 22 -2.83 -10.66 -14.71
N SER A 23 -2.38 -11.52 -15.62
CA SER A 23 -3.15 -11.90 -16.80
C SER A 23 -4.13 -13.01 -16.38
N SER A 24 -5.37 -12.65 -16.04
CA SER A 24 -6.46 -13.63 -15.95
C SER A 24 -6.95 -13.94 -17.36
N GLY A 25 -6.50 -15.06 -17.93
CA GLY A 25 -6.93 -15.44 -19.28
C GLY A 25 -6.66 -16.90 -19.59
N SER A 26 -7.72 -17.70 -19.54
CA SER A 26 -7.94 -18.86 -20.40
C SER A 26 -8.43 -18.45 -21.80
N GLU A 27 -8.56 -17.14 -22.08
CA GLU A 27 -9.01 -16.63 -23.37
C GLU A 27 -7.86 -16.36 -24.34
N PRO A 28 -7.99 -16.74 -25.64
CA PRO A 28 -6.90 -16.65 -26.61
C PRO A 28 -6.62 -15.24 -27.16
N SER A 29 -7.43 -14.23 -26.80
CA SER A 29 -7.43 -12.90 -27.45
C SER A 29 -6.82 -11.77 -26.61
N LEU A 30 -6.53 -11.98 -25.32
CA LEU A 30 -5.85 -10.97 -24.51
C LEU A 30 -4.33 -11.09 -24.72
N SER A 31 -3.68 -10.04 -25.22
CA SER A 31 -2.23 -10.05 -25.44
C SER A 31 -1.51 -10.43 -24.13
N LYS A 32 -0.66 -11.46 -24.22
CA LYS A 32 0.12 -11.93 -23.07
C LYS A 32 1.08 -10.82 -22.65
N ARG A 33 0.89 -10.27 -21.46
CA ARG A 33 1.83 -9.31 -20.86
C ARG A 33 2.83 -10.05 -19.98
N ASN A 34 4.10 -9.70 -20.11
CA ASN A 34 5.13 -10.15 -19.18
C ASN A 34 5.06 -9.28 -17.91
N VAL A 35 4.80 -9.92 -16.76
CA VAL A 35 4.58 -9.23 -15.49
C VAL A 35 5.81 -9.39 -14.60
N THR A 36 6.40 -8.28 -14.18
CA THR A 36 7.53 -8.22 -13.24
C THR A 36 7.23 -7.22 -12.13
N SER A 37 7.96 -7.29 -11.03
CA SER A 37 7.83 -6.30 -9.97
C SER A 37 9.16 -5.95 -9.34
N THR A 38 9.25 -4.74 -8.81
CA THR A 38 10.36 -4.25 -8.01
C THR A 38 9.83 -3.61 -6.73
N PHE A 39 10.67 -3.57 -5.69
CA PHE A 39 10.34 -2.97 -4.40
C PHE A 39 11.41 -1.93 -4.05
N ASN A 40 10.99 -0.70 -3.77
CA ASN A 40 11.85 0.45 -3.48
C ASN A 40 13.02 0.57 -4.46
N GLU A 41 12.73 0.43 -5.76
CA GLU A 41 13.76 0.35 -6.79
C GLU A 41 14.66 1.59 -6.83
N GLY A 42 15.97 1.35 -6.96
CA GLY A 42 16.97 2.42 -6.99
C GLY A 42 17.18 3.14 -5.65
N CYS A 43 16.54 2.72 -4.56
CA CYS A 43 16.74 3.35 -3.27
C CYS A 43 17.94 2.76 -2.51
N ASN A 44 18.86 3.62 -2.08
CA ASN A 44 20.04 3.25 -1.28
C ASN A 44 20.11 3.99 0.06
N MET A 45 19.01 4.62 0.47
CA MET A 45 18.96 5.50 1.64
C MET A 45 18.30 4.79 2.82
N THR A 46 18.72 5.09 4.05
CA THR A 46 18.15 4.46 5.25
C THR A 46 16.63 4.67 5.35
N PHE A 47 16.15 5.83 4.91
CA PHE A 47 14.75 6.24 4.91
C PHE A 47 13.76 5.25 4.25
N CYS A 48 14.17 4.58 3.17
CA CYS A 48 13.35 3.61 2.43
C CYS A 48 13.75 2.15 2.71
N LEU A 49 14.90 1.92 3.36
CA LEU A 49 15.42 0.58 3.65
C LEU A 49 15.09 0.13 5.08
N LYS A 50 14.89 1.08 6.00
CA LYS A 50 14.59 0.82 7.41
C LYS A 50 13.31 1.54 7.82
N PRO A 51 12.60 1.03 8.84
CA PRO A 51 11.42 1.72 9.35
C PRO A 51 11.81 3.03 10.03
N ASN A 52 10.96 4.03 9.92
CA ASN A 52 10.99 5.22 10.76
C ASN A 52 10.02 5.01 11.93
N GLY A 53 10.58 4.75 13.13
CA GLY A 53 9.80 4.24 14.25
C GLY A 53 9.23 2.86 13.95
N SER A 54 7.90 2.74 13.92
CA SER A 54 7.17 1.50 13.62
C SER A 54 6.68 1.40 12.17
N SER A 55 6.98 2.37 11.30
CA SER A 55 6.41 2.45 9.95
C SER A 55 7.47 2.38 8.85
N TYR A 56 7.18 1.60 7.81
CA TYR A 56 7.98 1.53 6.59
C TYR A 56 7.47 2.49 5.52
N ILE A 57 8.40 2.94 4.68
CA ILE A 57 8.08 3.61 3.43
C ILE A 57 8.24 2.60 2.31
N ASN A 58 7.13 2.37 1.62
CA ASN A 58 7.01 1.37 0.60
C ASN A 58 6.72 2.07 -0.74
N LEU A 59 7.33 1.56 -1.79
CA LEU A 59 7.01 1.79 -3.19
C LEU A 59 7.14 0.46 -3.88
N PHE A 60 6.00 -0.13 -4.20
CA PHE A 60 5.91 -1.39 -4.91
C PHE A 60 5.50 -1.12 -6.35
N HIS A 61 6.36 -1.49 -7.29
CA HIS A 61 6.16 -1.24 -8.70
C HIS A 61 5.94 -2.57 -9.42
N VAL A 62 4.78 -2.72 -10.06
CA VAL A 62 4.50 -3.82 -10.97
C VAL A 62 4.49 -3.31 -12.39
N THR A 63 5.17 -4.02 -13.27
CA THR A 63 5.24 -3.74 -14.70
C THR A 63 4.61 -4.88 -15.48
N ALA A 64 3.65 -4.56 -16.35
CA ALA A 64 3.01 -5.49 -17.27
C ALA A 64 3.33 -5.09 -18.72
N LYS A 65 4.46 -5.58 -19.22
CA LYS A 65 4.99 -5.26 -20.54
C LYS A 65 4.28 -6.07 -21.64
N GLY A 66 3.65 -5.38 -22.57
CA GLY A 66 3.04 -5.95 -23.77
C GLY A 66 3.90 -5.69 -25.01
N GLU A 67 3.37 -6.03 -26.18
CA GLU A 67 4.07 -5.88 -27.47
C GLU A 67 4.36 -4.42 -27.82
N ASN A 68 3.40 -3.52 -27.56
CA ASN A 68 3.46 -2.12 -27.99
C ASN A 68 3.56 -1.11 -26.83
N ASP A 69 3.24 -1.55 -25.61
CA ASP A 69 3.13 -0.67 -24.46
C ASP A 69 3.46 -1.40 -23.15
N THR A 70 3.70 -0.61 -22.11
CA THR A 70 3.90 -1.11 -20.77
C THR A 70 2.90 -0.46 -19.83
N ILE A 71 2.25 -1.27 -18.99
CA ILE A 71 1.38 -0.77 -17.91
C ILE A 71 2.14 -0.90 -16.60
N HIS A 72 2.24 0.20 -15.87
CA HIS A 72 2.89 0.30 -14.57
C HIS A 72 1.83 0.52 -13.49
N PHE A 73 1.88 -0.30 -12.44
CA PHE A 73 1.13 -0.10 -11.21
C PHE A 73 2.13 0.26 -10.11
N LEU A 74 2.01 1.44 -9.53
CA LEU A 74 2.81 1.84 -8.37
C LEU A 74 1.90 1.90 -7.14
N TRP A 75 2.33 1.29 -6.05
CA TRP A 75 1.66 1.36 -4.76
C TRP A 75 2.63 1.91 -3.73
N SER A 76 2.29 3.03 -3.10
CA SER A 76 3.17 3.67 -2.13
C SER A 76 2.49 4.00 -0.82
N SER A 77 3.24 3.82 0.27
CA SER A 77 2.89 4.29 1.62
C SER A 77 3.60 5.59 2.01
N TYR A 78 4.23 6.29 1.04
CA TYR A 78 4.75 7.62 1.26
C TYR A 78 3.59 8.62 1.35
N GLY A 79 3.26 9.05 2.58
CA GLY A 79 2.05 9.81 2.88
C GLY A 79 0.83 8.90 3.01
N ALA A 80 -0.30 9.29 2.42
CA ALA A 80 -1.47 8.43 2.32
C ALA A 80 -1.23 7.29 1.31
N LEU A 81 -1.84 6.12 1.55
CA LEU A 81 -1.72 4.99 0.63
C LEU A 81 -2.22 5.40 -0.77
N THR A 82 -1.33 5.35 -1.74
CA THR A 82 -1.59 5.83 -3.10
C THR A 82 -1.28 4.73 -4.10
N GLY A 83 -2.22 4.51 -5.02
CA GLY A 83 -2.05 3.67 -6.20
C GLY A 83 -1.95 4.56 -7.45
N ILE A 84 -0.95 4.34 -8.30
CA ILE A 84 -0.79 5.06 -9.56
C ILE A 84 -0.77 4.03 -10.68
N VAL A 85 -1.53 4.30 -11.75
CA VAL A 85 -1.50 3.53 -12.99
C VAL A 85 -0.94 4.42 -14.08
N VAL A 86 0.11 3.95 -14.75
CA VAL A 86 0.71 4.66 -15.89
C VAL A 86 0.84 3.70 -17.06
N ARG A 87 0.38 4.12 -18.24
CA ARG A 87 0.62 3.42 -19.50
C ARG A 87 1.67 4.17 -20.29
N THR A 88 2.68 3.46 -20.77
CA THR A 88 3.82 4.04 -21.48
C THR A 88 4.13 3.28 -22.76
N THR A 89 4.93 3.87 -23.64
CA THR A 89 5.64 3.13 -24.70
C THR A 89 6.72 2.23 -24.07
N ASN A 90 7.17 1.23 -24.83
CA ASN A 90 8.07 0.18 -24.32
C ASN A 90 9.51 0.63 -24.00
N ASP A 91 9.90 1.83 -24.43
CA ASP A 91 11.19 2.47 -24.18
C ASP A 91 11.19 3.33 -22.89
N ALA A 92 10.04 3.51 -22.25
CA ALA A 92 9.93 4.28 -21.01
C ALA A 92 10.68 3.63 -19.84
N SER A 93 11.29 4.47 -19.01
CA SER A 93 11.94 4.08 -17.76
C SER A 93 11.41 4.87 -16.57
N LEU A 94 11.08 4.18 -15.49
CA LEU A 94 10.73 4.81 -14.21
C LEU A 94 12.00 5.39 -13.56
N ARG A 95 11.89 6.62 -13.06
CA ARG A 95 12.94 7.32 -12.32
C ARG A 95 12.36 7.87 -11.03
N ILE A 96 13.02 7.57 -9.92
CA ILE A 96 12.64 7.99 -8.58
C ILE A 96 13.80 8.76 -7.94
N ASP A 97 13.54 10.01 -7.55
CA ASP A 97 14.47 10.80 -6.75
C ASP A 97 14.16 10.62 -5.26
N TRP A 98 14.77 9.61 -4.68
CA TRP A 98 14.60 9.25 -3.27
C TRP A 98 15.06 10.34 -2.30
N LYS A 99 16.07 11.13 -2.68
CA LYS A 99 16.59 12.23 -1.87
C LYS A 99 15.60 13.40 -1.80
N MET A 100 14.89 13.63 -2.90
CA MET A 100 13.82 14.61 -2.97
C MET A 100 12.61 14.18 -2.12
N MET A 101 12.25 12.89 -2.16
CA MET A 101 11.20 12.33 -1.29
C MET A 101 11.57 12.36 0.20
N GLU A 102 12.82 12.11 0.59
CA GLU A 102 13.20 12.14 2.02
C GLU A 102 12.97 13.52 2.67
N LYS A 103 13.18 14.60 1.92
CA LYS A 103 13.13 15.97 2.45
C LYS A 103 11.73 16.45 2.84
N LYS A 104 10.66 15.73 2.46
CA LYS A 104 9.26 16.09 2.74
C LYS A 104 8.86 17.51 2.32
N GLU A 105 9.58 18.08 1.36
CA GLU A 105 9.33 19.43 0.89
C GLU A 105 8.31 19.36 -0.25
N ILE A 106 7.02 19.51 0.07
CA ILE A 106 5.89 19.38 -0.89
C ILE A 106 6.11 20.16 -2.20
N MET A 107 6.69 21.36 -2.14
CA MET A 107 6.97 22.19 -3.32
C MET A 107 8.12 21.64 -4.17
N LYS A 108 9.04 20.89 -3.57
CA LYS A 108 10.16 20.22 -4.23
C LYS A 108 9.89 18.77 -4.54
N GLU A 109 8.73 18.18 -4.25
CA GLU A 109 8.42 16.78 -4.61
C GLU A 109 7.81 16.66 -6.01
N GLN A 110 7.45 17.78 -6.63
CA GLN A 110 6.99 17.82 -8.01
C GLN A 110 8.07 17.22 -8.92
N ASN A 111 7.77 16.08 -9.55
CA ASN A 111 8.67 15.28 -10.39
C ASN A 111 9.62 14.30 -9.68
N ALA A 112 9.43 14.01 -8.38
CA ALA A 112 10.22 12.99 -7.70
C ALA A 112 10.03 11.59 -8.32
N ILE A 113 8.84 11.29 -8.83
CA ILE A 113 8.52 10.07 -9.58
C ILE A 113 8.17 10.49 -11.01
N ARG A 114 8.92 9.98 -11.99
CA ARG A 114 8.75 10.34 -13.40
C ARG A 114 9.09 9.20 -14.34
N PHE A 115 8.42 9.16 -15.48
CA PHE A 115 8.78 8.29 -16.60
C PHE A 115 9.56 9.09 -17.64
N LEU A 116 10.67 8.52 -18.12
CA LEU A 116 11.51 9.11 -19.16
C LEU A 116 11.62 8.17 -20.38
N PRO A 117 11.55 8.70 -21.61
CA PRO A 117 11.35 10.12 -21.94
C PRO A 117 9.91 10.59 -21.63
N LYS A 118 9.67 11.90 -21.43
CA LYS A 118 8.39 12.39 -20.88
C LYS A 118 7.19 12.10 -21.79
N ASP A 119 7.42 12.17 -23.09
CA ASP A 119 6.48 11.87 -24.18
C ASP A 119 6.15 10.38 -24.33
N SER A 120 6.87 9.49 -23.63
CA SER A 120 6.52 8.06 -23.57
C SER A 120 5.23 7.77 -22.79
N VAL A 121 4.74 8.71 -21.98
CA VAL A 121 3.54 8.53 -21.15
C VAL A 121 2.28 8.71 -22.00
N LEU A 122 1.54 7.61 -22.21
CA LEU A 122 0.32 7.56 -23.00
C LEU A 122 -0.93 7.81 -22.15
N PHE A 123 -0.89 7.43 -20.87
CA PHE A 123 -1.97 7.64 -19.91
C PHE A 123 -1.40 7.59 -18.48
N SER A 124 -1.97 8.38 -17.58
CA SER A 124 -1.70 8.29 -16.15
C SER A 124 -2.95 8.61 -15.33
N SER A 125 -3.11 7.89 -14.23
CA SER A 125 -4.17 8.12 -13.24
C SER A 125 -3.70 7.67 -11.86
N ALA A 126 -4.33 8.18 -10.82
CA ALA A 126 -4.02 7.84 -9.44
C ALA A 126 -5.28 7.69 -8.60
N VAL A 127 -5.20 6.81 -7.60
CA VAL A 127 -6.18 6.63 -6.54
C VAL A 127 -5.46 6.86 -5.21
N ILE A 128 -6.07 7.67 -4.34
CA ILE A 128 -5.53 7.97 -3.01
C ILE A 128 -6.55 7.49 -1.99
N PHE A 129 -6.14 6.59 -1.11
CA PHE A 129 -6.91 6.20 0.06
C PHE A 129 -6.61 7.22 1.14
N SER A 130 -7.46 8.22 1.30
CA SER A 130 -7.21 9.35 2.20
C SER A 130 -7.70 9.09 3.63
N ARG A 131 -8.83 8.40 3.77
CA ARG A 131 -9.53 8.23 5.06
C ARG A 131 -10.05 6.81 5.23
N LEU A 132 -9.88 6.28 6.44
CA LEU A 132 -10.56 5.10 6.95
C LEU A 132 -11.69 5.58 7.86
N ILE A 133 -12.90 5.12 7.60
CA ILE A 133 -14.10 5.50 8.34
C ILE A 133 -14.67 4.25 9.00
N ASP A 134 -14.65 4.24 10.33
CA ASP A 134 -15.28 3.21 11.14
C ASP A 134 -16.52 3.81 11.81
N PHE A 135 -17.68 3.19 11.66
CA PHE A 135 -18.92 3.69 12.23
C PHE A 135 -19.74 2.59 12.88
N ASN A 136 -20.54 2.96 13.89
CA ASN A 136 -21.48 2.04 14.49
C ASN A 136 -22.74 1.96 13.62
N ASP A 137 -22.99 0.77 13.08
CA ASP A 137 -24.14 0.44 12.25
C ASP A 137 -25.10 -0.45 13.04
N THR A 138 -25.83 0.15 13.98
CA THR A 138 -26.74 -0.58 14.88
C THR A 138 -27.84 -1.33 14.14
N ASP A 139 -28.19 -0.85 12.95
CA ASP A 139 -29.29 -1.35 12.15
C ASP A 139 -28.82 -2.27 11.00
N ASP A 140 -27.50 -2.56 10.93
CA ASP A 140 -26.84 -3.41 9.93
C ASP A 140 -27.21 -3.04 8.47
N THR A 141 -27.21 -1.73 8.18
CA THR A 141 -27.60 -1.19 6.87
C THR A 141 -26.43 -0.81 5.97
N ALA A 142 -25.21 -0.90 6.50
CA ALA A 142 -23.97 -0.34 5.97
C ALA A 142 -24.09 1.13 5.53
N SER A 143 -25.02 1.89 6.14
CA SER A 143 -25.36 3.24 5.71
C SER A 143 -24.64 4.28 6.56
N LEU A 144 -23.60 4.91 6.00
CA LEU A 144 -22.90 6.01 6.68
C LEU A 144 -23.85 7.16 7.07
N SER A 145 -24.90 7.40 6.29
CA SER A 145 -25.89 8.45 6.60
C SER A 145 -26.73 8.16 7.84
N LYS A 146 -26.78 6.90 8.29
CA LYS A 146 -27.50 6.48 9.49
C LYS A 146 -26.57 6.24 10.69
N ALA A 147 -25.27 6.46 10.52
CA ALA A 147 -24.29 6.25 11.56
C ALA A 147 -24.55 7.18 12.76
N THR A 148 -24.70 6.58 13.95
CA THR A 148 -24.87 7.32 15.20
C THR A 148 -23.55 7.75 15.83
N ALA A 149 -22.46 7.06 15.49
CA ALA A 149 -21.10 7.41 15.88
C ALA A 149 -20.12 7.02 14.76
N MET A 150 -19.13 7.88 14.51
CA MET A 150 -18.14 7.70 13.46
C MET A 150 -16.74 8.10 13.93
N ASN A 151 -15.75 7.31 13.57
CA ASN A 151 -14.34 7.60 13.73
C ASN A 151 -13.69 7.71 12.35
N VAL A 152 -13.03 8.84 12.10
CA VAL A 152 -12.29 9.06 10.86
C VAL A 152 -10.80 9.04 11.18
N ARG A 153 -10.07 8.17 10.49
CA ARG A 153 -8.61 8.07 10.58
C ARG A 153 -8.01 8.41 9.23
N LEU A 154 -6.95 9.19 9.23
CA LEU A 154 -6.23 9.50 8.02
C LEU A 154 -5.27 8.35 7.70
N PHE A 155 -5.27 7.88 6.46
CA PHE A 155 -4.36 6.81 6.02
C PHE A 155 -2.88 7.22 6.14
N GLU A 156 -2.59 8.53 6.05
CA GLU A 156 -1.24 9.09 6.26
C GLU A 156 -0.73 8.91 7.70
N ASN A 157 -1.63 8.71 8.66
CA ASN A 157 -1.30 8.49 10.07
C ASN A 157 -1.21 7.01 10.45
N LEU A 158 -1.36 6.10 9.48
CA LEU A 158 -1.18 4.67 9.72
C LEU A 158 0.31 4.32 9.73
N SER A 159 0.68 3.37 10.60
CA SER A 159 1.98 2.70 10.51
C SER A 159 1.88 1.54 9.53
N TRP A 160 2.75 1.53 8.53
CA TRP A 160 2.75 0.54 7.46
C TRP A 160 3.80 -0.54 7.71
N ASP A 161 3.41 -1.80 7.55
CA ASP A 161 4.38 -2.90 7.51
C ASP A 161 5.17 -2.86 6.19
N ASN A 162 6.28 -3.60 6.15
CA ASN A 162 7.10 -3.73 4.95
C ASN A 162 6.37 -4.58 3.89
N PHE A 163 5.98 -3.99 2.76
CA PHE A 163 5.22 -4.70 1.72
C PHE A 163 6.01 -5.87 1.15
N ASN A 164 7.35 -5.76 1.11
CA ASN A 164 8.24 -6.79 0.56
C ASN A 164 8.07 -8.16 1.23
N LEU A 165 7.69 -8.20 2.51
CA LEU A 165 7.46 -9.44 3.25
C LEU A 165 6.17 -10.17 2.85
N THR A 166 5.32 -9.53 2.05
CA THR A 166 3.99 -10.04 1.69
C THR A 166 3.78 -10.18 0.19
N ILE A 167 4.83 -9.91 -0.59
CA ILE A 167 4.79 -10.09 -2.04
C ILE A 167 4.74 -11.59 -2.31
N ASP A 168 3.66 -12.03 -2.91
CA ASP A 168 3.46 -13.41 -3.35
C ASP A 168 3.53 -13.46 -4.88
N HIS A 169 4.61 -14.08 -5.37
CA HIS A 169 4.79 -14.40 -6.78
C HIS A 169 4.06 -15.69 -7.12
N LYS A 170 2.73 -15.61 -7.26
CA LYS A 170 1.93 -16.76 -7.71
C LYS A 170 2.25 -17.06 -9.19
N LYS A 171 2.77 -18.26 -9.47
CA LYS A 171 2.99 -18.86 -10.81
C LYS A 171 3.03 -17.86 -11.98
N SER A 172 4.20 -17.30 -12.31
CA SER A 172 4.59 -16.55 -13.54
C SER A 172 3.60 -15.58 -14.25
N ARG A 173 2.38 -15.39 -13.76
CA ARG A 173 1.25 -14.74 -14.44
C ARG A 173 0.48 -13.79 -13.52
N GLN A 174 0.76 -13.82 -12.23
CA GLN A 174 0.15 -12.94 -11.23
C GLN A 174 1.17 -12.57 -10.15
N ILE A 175 1.13 -11.31 -9.75
CA ILE A 175 1.88 -10.79 -8.62
C ILE A 175 0.86 -10.19 -7.65
N CYS A 176 0.87 -10.69 -6.42
CA CYS A 176 0.01 -10.22 -5.35
C CYS A 176 0.83 -9.57 -4.23
N VAL A 177 0.28 -8.55 -3.59
CA VAL A 177 0.85 -7.93 -2.39
C VAL A 177 -0.25 -7.73 -1.35
N THR A 178 0.09 -7.94 -0.08
CA THR A 178 -0.82 -7.70 1.04
C THR A 178 -0.35 -6.50 1.83
N ILE A 179 -1.02 -5.37 1.64
CA ILE A 179 -0.69 -4.11 2.30
C ILE A 179 -1.35 -4.10 3.67
N VAL A 180 -0.56 -3.90 4.73
CA VAL A 180 -1.04 -3.89 6.12
C VAL A 180 -0.72 -2.54 6.76
N GLY A 181 -1.78 -1.80 7.11
CA GLY A 181 -1.72 -0.56 7.86
C GLY A 181 -2.29 -0.72 9.26
N LYS A 182 -1.64 -0.13 10.26
CA LYS A 182 -2.03 -0.21 11.68
C LYS A 182 -2.28 1.18 12.24
N SER A 183 -3.41 1.34 12.92
CA SER A 183 -3.68 2.52 13.76
C SER A 183 -3.66 2.09 15.22
N PHE A 184 -2.83 2.76 16.02
CA PHE A 184 -2.85 2.62 17.48
C PHE A 184 -3.62 3.80 18.07
N SER A 185 -4.64 3.52 18.89
CA SER A 185 -5.23 4.56 19.74
C SER A 185 -4.18 5.07 20.73
N HIS A 186 -4.16 6.38 20.98
CA HIS A 186 -3.23 7.06 21.88
C HIS A 186 -3.01 6.25 23.18
N GLY A 187 -1.76 5.82 23.42
CA GLY A 187 -1.35 5.24 24.70
C GLY A 187 -0.29 4.13 24.65
N ILE A 188 -0.07 3.45 23.52
CA ILE A 188 0.86 2.30 23.48
C ILE A 188 1.74 2.35 22.22
N THR A 189 3.05 2.49 22.43
CA THR A 189 4.09 2.56 21.38
C THR A 189 4.71 1.20 21.03
N LYS A 190 4.32 0.11 21.69
CA LYS A 190 4.82 -1.25 21.41
C LYS A 190 3.73 -2.31 21.54
N LEU A 191 3.59 -3.14 20.51
CA LEU A 191 2.76 -4.34 20.52
C LEU A 191 3.23 -5.31 21.62
N ASN A 192 2.27 -5.95 22.30
CA ASN A 192 2.57 -7.10 23.15
C ASN A 192 3.10 -8.24 22.25
N PRO A 193 4.28 -8.83 22.54
CA PRO A 193 4.88 -9.90 21.72
C PRO A 193 3.96 -11.11 21.47
N ILE A 194 3.03 -11.38 22.39
CA ILE A 194 2.07 -12.50 22.29
C ILE A 194 1.02 -12.22 21.20
N ILE A 195 0.57 -10.97 21.07
CA ILE A 195 -0.40 -10.55 20.04
C ILE A 195 0.27 -10.56 18.65
N GLU A 196 1.52 -10.11 18.59
CA GLU A 196 2.31 -10.15 17.36
C GLU A 196 2.54 -11.60 16.87
N ALA A 197 2.83 -12.53 17.79
CA ALA A 197 2.99 -13.95 17.47
C ALA A 197 1.68 -14.62 17.03
N ALA A 198 0.53 -14.26 17.63
CA ALA A 198 -0.78 -14.75 17.22
C ALA A 198 -1.16 -14.24 15.80
N TYR A 199 -0.79 -13.01 15.46
CA TYR A 199 -1.01 -12.44 14.13
C TYR A 199 -0.19 -13.15 13.05
N ARG A 200 1.12 -13.37 13.28
CA ARG A 200 2.00 -14.12 12.37
C ARG A 200 1.54 -15.57 12.15
N ARG A 201 0.87 -16.18 13.14
CA ARG A 201 0.29 -17.52 13.00
C ARG A 201 -1.01 -17.55 12.20
N LYS A 202 -1.87 -16.53 12.33
CA LYS A 202 -3.20 -16.51 11.71
C LYS A 202 -3.16 -16.10 10.24
N TYR A 203 -2.27 -15.18 9.89
CA TYR A 203 -1.95 -14.83 8.51
C TYR A 203 -0.57 -15.41 8.24
N LYS A 204 -0.48 -16.54 7.53
CA LYS A 204 0.79 -17.19 7.13
C LYS A 204 1.66 -16.22 6.32
N ILE A 205 2.31 -15.29 6.99
CA ILE A 205 3.41 -14.48 6.48
C ILE A 205 4.64 -15.25 6.95
N LEU A 206 5.16 -16.09 6.06
CA LEU A 206 6.46 -16.75 6.23
C LEU A 206 7.58 -15.72 6.11
#